data_AF-A0A7J0HB72-F1
#
_entry.id   AF-A0A7J0HB72-F1
#
_cell.length_a   1.000
_cell.length_b   1.000
_cell.length_c   1.000
_cell.angle_alpha   90.00
_cell.angle_beta   90.00
_cell.angle_gamma   90.00
#
_symmetry.space_group_name_H-M   'P 1'
#
loop_
_entity.id
_entity.type
_entity.pdbx_description
1 polymer ?
#
loop_
_entity_poly.entity_id
_entity_poly.type
_entity_poly.pdbx_seq_one_letter_code
_entity_poly.pdbx_strand_id
1 'polypeptide(L)'
;MIMTTTLQLTLVIEEILKLYPPTPFISKEAFKDMKFGDIYVPKRANLWILIPTFHRMPQIWGPDADQFKPESVTHVIFGACKFPQAYVPFGAGPQTCLALPCPEISLEPKLREKLRRQGIEGPTPSFLTGNVWEIKRIVLDQMAIRKPANEATTSLASLTANYAVSIFPYLEQWRQKYGPIFMYATGNVQNLYISDPNVVKEIGLFKSLELGKPVYLIEQLSPLFGLGITRSNGQIWAHQRKILAPEFFIDKVKAMVGIMVESAMIMTKSWEDQLEREGGEADIRVDNDLINFSADAISKACIFQPKPIERCGGWRKKIEKLILKLVEEGREKSEKDLLQVIMEGAYAEKLGKETATRFVVDNCKNIYVAGHETVASVATWALMLLAAHPEWQNRARAEVIDTFQGHLPHADSLHQLRTERPELAHLQNGVITFANELTPVVC
;
A
#
# COMPACT_ATOMS: atom_id res chain seq x y z
N MET A 1 -1.81 28.66 -26.69
CA MET A 1 -2.50 27.44 -27.13
C MET A 1 -1.70 26.24 -26.62
N ILE A 2 -1.92 25.86 -25.35
CA ILE A 2 -1.25 24.72 -24.70
C ILE A 2 -2.38 23.89 -24.08
N MET A 3 -3.14 23.20 -24.92
CA MET A 3 -4.14 22.23 -24.50
C MET A 3 -4.21 21.18 -25.59
N THR A 4 -3.72 19.96 -25.32
CA THR A 4 -4.13 18.67 -25.93
C THR A 4 -3.07 17.59 -25.63
N THR A 5 -2.98 17.16 -24.37
CA THR A 5 -2.53 15.82 -23.91
C THR A 5 -2.35 15.91 -22.39
N THR A 6 -3.48 15.98 -21.69
CA THR A 6 -3.48 15.95 -20.22
C THR A 6 -3.79 14.51 -19.82
N LEU A 7 -2.93 13.91 -18.99
CA LEU A 7 -3.01 12.53 -18.50
C LEU A 7 -4.18 12.35 -17.51
N GLN A 8 -5.43 12.34 -18.00
CA GLN A 8 -6.63 12.45 -17.17
C GLN A 8 -6.76 11.26 -16.22
N LEU A 9 -6.63 10.04 -16.75
CA LEU A 9 -6.76 8.80 -15.99
C LEU A 9 -5.63 8.64 -14.97
N THR A 10 -4.40 9.02 -15.33
CA THR A 10 -3.28 9.01 -14.37
C THR A 10 -3.57 9.95 -13.21
N LEU A 11 -3.96 11.19 -13.47
CA LEU A 11 -4.27 12.16 -12.42
C LEU A 11 -5.40 11.67 -11.50
N VAL A 12 -6.42 11.03 -12.07
CA VAL A 12 -7.50 10.43 -11.30
C VAL A 12 -6.97 9.32 -10.39
N ILE A 13 -6.19 8.37 -10.93
CA ILE A 13 -5.64 7.24 -10.16
C ILE A 13 -4.73 7.74 -9.03
N GLU A 14 -3.85 8.71 -9.30
CA GLU A 14 -2.94 9.26 -8.30
C GLU A 14 -3.71 10.03 -7.21
N GLU A 15 -4.79 10.73 -7.55
CA GLU A 15 -5.66 11.39 -6.58
C GLU A 15 -6.44 10.38 -5.71
N ILE A 16 -6.90 9.27 -6.30
CA ILE A 16 -7.53 8.17 -5.56
C ILE A 16 -6.53 7.58 -4.57
N LEU A 17 -5.30 7.31 -4.99
CA LEU A 17 -4.24 6.79 -4.13
C LEU A 17 -3.82 7.79 -3.04
N LYS A 18 -3.85 9.11 -3.32
CA LYS A 18 -3.66 10.16 -2.31
C LYS A 18 -4.73 10.06 -1.23
N LEU A 19 -6.01 10.05 -1.62
CA LEU A 19 -7.13 10.07 -0.68
C LEU A 19 -7.36 8.71 -0.01
N TYR A 20 -7.25 7.60 -0.73
CA TYR A 20 -7.58 6.26 -0.26
C TYR A 20 -6.39 5.32 -0.45
N PRO A 21 -5.28 5.58 0.25
CA PRO A 21 -4.09 4.76 0.14
C PRO A 21 -4.40 3.33 0.64
N PRO A 22 -4.03 2.28 -0.13
CA PRO A 22 -4.25 0.90 0.29
C PRO A 22 -3.48 0.53 1.56
N THR A 23 -2.40 1.24 1.85
CA THR A 23 -1.71 1.16 3.14
C THR A 23 -2.03 2.40 3.97
N PRO A 24 -2.70 2.27 5.14
CA PRO A 24 -3.10 3.44 5.92
C PRO A 24 -1.96 4.02 6.79
N PHE A 25 -0.90 3.28 7.10
CA PHE A 25 0.20 3.80 7.92
C PHE A 25 1.54 3.18 7.55
N ILE A 26 2.60 3.90 7.87
CA ILE A 26 3.99 3.39 7.87
C ILE A 26 4.36 3.15 9.33
N SER A 27 4.88 1.96 9.61
CA SER A 27 5.44 1.64 10.92
C SER A 27 6.87 1.15 10.77
N LYS A 28 7.79 1.77 11.51
CA LYS A 28 9.21 1.41 11.50
C LYS A 28 9.74 1.29 12.93
N GLU A 29 10.63 0.34 13.17
CA GLU A 29 11.36 0.23 14.43
C GLU A 29 12.82 0.63 14.24
N ALA A 30 13.31 1.46 15.16
CA ALA A 30 14.72 1.85 15.24
C ALA A 30 15.55 0.74 15.91
N PHE A 31 16.45 0.07 15.18
CA PHE A 31 17.34 -0.96 15.75
C PHE A 31 18.61 -0.42 16.40
N LYS A 32 18.87 0.88 16.22
CA LYS A 32 19.87 1.65 16.93
C LYS A 32 19.30 3.01 17.32
N ASP A 33 20.02 3.74 18.15
CA ASP A 33 19.71 5.15 18.38
C ASP A 33 19.97 5.93 17.07
N MET A 34 19.04 6.79 16.67
CA MET A 34 19.02 7.49 15.38
C MET A 34 18.64 8.96 15.58
N LYS A 35 18.90 9.79 14.57
CA LYS A 35 18.47 11.19 14.53
C LYS A 35 17.75 11.47 13.21
N PHE A 36 16.58 12.10 13.29
CA PHE A 36 15.83 12.62 12.14
C PHE A 36 15.42 14.06 12.45
N GLY A 37 15.89 15.01 11.66
CA GLY A 37 15.79 16.45 11.95
C GLY A 37 16.39 16.74 13.32
N ASP A 38 15.62 17.38 14.19
CA ASP A 38 16.02 17.70 15.56
C ASP A 38 15.66 16.62 16.59
N ILE A 39 15.14 15.48 16.14
CA ILE A 39 14.61 14.43 17.02
C ILE A 39 15.59 13.28 17.12
N TYR A 40 15.95 12.94 18.35
CA TYR A 40 16.66 11.73 18.70
C TYR A 40 15.67 10.60 18.95
N VAL A 41 15.71 9.59 18.08
CA VAL A 41 14.90 8.38 18.14
C VAL A 41 15.72 7.30 18.81
N PRO A 42 15.41 6.89 20.05
CA PRO A 42 16.18 5.85 20.70
C PRO A 42 15.82 4.47 20.13
N LYS A 43 16.76 3.53 20.25
CA LYS A 43 16.58 2.12 19.90
C LYS A 43 15.29 1.57 20.52
N ARG A 44 14.57 0.76 19.74
CA ARG A 44 13.25 0.15 20.03
C ARG A 44 12.07 1.12 19.96
N ALA A 45 12.27 2.40 19.65
CA ALA A 45 11.16 3.29 19.34
C ALA A 45 10.49 2.87 18.03
N ASN A 46 9.16 2.84 18.04
CA ASN A 46 8.36 2.55 16.86
C ASN A 46 7.83 3.85 16.26
N LEU A 47 8.34 4.22 15.09
CA LEU A 47 7.90 5.37 14.32
C LEU A 47 6.58 5.02 13.63
N TRP A 48 5.58 5.88 13.76
CA TRP A 48 4.26 5.73 13.17
C TRP A 48 3.89 6.96 12.35
N ILE A 49 3.60 6.76 11.07
CA ILE A 49 3.14 7.82 10.17
C ILE A 49 1.79 7.40 9.60
N LEU A 50 0.75 8.21 9.81
CA LEU A 50 -0.58 7.94 9.26
C LEU A 50 -0.67 8.57 7.86
N ILE A 51 -0.61 7.72 6.83
CA ILE A 51 -0.54 8.14 5.41
C ILE A 51 -1.75 9.02 5.05
N PRO A 52 -3.01 8.67 5.35
CA PRO A 52 -4.17 9.50 5.03
C PRO A 52 -4.11 10.92 5.59
N THR A 53 -3.60 11.10 6.82
CA THR A 53 -3.43 12.43 7.42
C THR A 53 -2.34 13.20 6.70
N PHE A 54 -1.23 12.53 6.40
CA PHE A 54 -0.09 13.12 5.71
C PHE A 54 -0.41 13.53 4.25
N HIS A 55 -1.19 12.71 3.55
CA HIS A 55 -1.70 12.94 2.19
C HIS A 55 -2.79 14.01 2.10
N ARG A 56 -3.29 14.49 3.24
CA ARG A 56 -4.34 15.51 3.33
C ARG A 56 -3.88 16.79 4.04
N MET A 57 -2.58 16.94 4.29
CA MET A 57 -2.06 18.14 4.95
C MET A 57 -2.18 19.37 4.03
N PRO A 58 -2.90 20.43 4.43
CA PRO A 58 -3.08 21.59 3.58
C PRO A 58 -1.78 22.32 3.23
N GLN A 59 -0.79 22.26 4.12
CA GLN A 59 0.54 22.83 3.89
C GLN A 59 1.34 22.17 2.75
N ILE A 60 0.96 20.95 2.34
CA ILE A 60 1.59 20.21 1.24
C ILE A 60 0.69 20.24 0.01
N TRP A 61 -0.61 19.96 0.20
CA TRP A 61 -1.54 19.66 -0.88
C TRP A 61 -2.51 20.78 -1.23
N GLY A 62 -2.49 21.89 -0.47
CA GLY A 62 -3.41 23.02 -0.65
C GLY A 62 -4.62 22.98 0.29
N PRO A 63 -5.40 24.07 0.36
CA PRO A 63 -6.53 24.21 1.29
C PRO A 63 -7.67 23.21 1.06
N ASP A 64 -7.69 22.56 -0.10
CA ASP A 64 -8.69 21.59 -0.57
C ASP A 64 -8.16 20.15 -0.58
N ALA A 65 -7.11 19.86 0.21
CA ALA A 65 -6.44 18.56 0.29
C ALA A 65 -7.35 17.35 0.59
N ASP A 66 -8.49 17.58 1.24
CA ASP A 66 -9.49 16.55 1.56
C ASP A 66 -10.49 16.27 0.40
N GLN A 67 -10.51 17.10 -0.64
CA GLN A 67 -11.45 17.00 -1.76
C GLN A 67 -10.83 16.19 -2.90
N PHE A 68 -11.66 15.44 -3.63
CA PHE A 68 -11.25 14.78 -4.86
C PHE A 68 -11.05 15.82 -5.97
N LYS A 69 -9.77 16.16 -6.22
CA LYS A 69 -9.34 17.09 -7.26
C LYS A 69 -8.10 16.53 -7.95
N PRO A 70 -8.27 15.78 -9.06
CA PRO A 70 -7.16 15.22 -9.81
C PRO A 70 -6.11 16.23 -10.28
N GLU A 71 -6.46 17.51 -10.50
CA GLU A 71 -5.43 18.51 -10.80
C GLU A 71 -4.52 18.81 -9.60
N SER A 72 -4.96 18.55 -8.37
CA SER A 72 -4.17 18.85 -7.16
C SER A 72 -2.89 18.03 -7.08
N VAL A 73 -2.83 16.82 -7.65
CA VAL A 73 -1.61 15.99 -7.64
C VAL A 73 -0.60 16.38 -8.72
N THR A 74 -0.98 17.23 -9.70
CA THR A 74 -0.11 17.62 -10.81
C THR A 74 1.21 18.21 -10.32
N HIS A 75 1.18 19.14 -9.37
CA HIS A 75 2.40 19.78 -8.86
C HIS A 75 3.33 18.80 -8.14
N VAL A 76 2.81 17.71 -7.56
CA VAL A 76 3.62 16.65 -6.95
C VAL A 76 4.21 15.73 -8.01
N ILE A 77 3.38 15.26 -8.95
CA ILE A 77 3.78 14.37 -10.05
C ILE A 77 4.81 15.04 -10.96
N PHE A 78 4.67 16.33 -11.22
CA PHE A 78 5.55 17.10 -12.10
C PHE A 78 6.71 17.78 -11.35
N GLY A 79 6.96 17.42 -10.08
CA GLY A 79 8.17 17.82 -9.36
C GLY A 79 8.23 19.26 -8.88
N ALA A 80 7.10 19.98 -8.86
CA ALA A 80 6.98 21.33 -8.31
C ALA A 80 6.70 21.34 -6.79
N CYS A 81 6.43 20.19 -6.18
CA CYS A 81 6.19 20.06 -4.75
C CYS A 81 7.49 20.11 -3.95
N LYS A 82 7.50 20.89 -2.86
CA LYS A 82 8.61 20.95 -1.90
C LYS A 82 8.87 19.61 -1.20
N PHE A 83 7.85 18.76 -1.13
CA PHE A 83 7.90 17.46 -0.47
C PHE A 83 7.40 16.36 -1.43
N PRO A 84 8.15 16.00 -2.48
CA PRO A 84 7.73 14.93 -3.41
C PRO A 84 7.55 13.59 -2.70
N GLN A 85 8.39 13.32 -1.69
CA GLN A 85 8.24 12.16 -0.80
C GLN A 85 7.03 12.22 0.14
N ALA A 86 6.19 13.26 0.04
CA ALA A 86 4.91 13.31 0.73
C ALA A 86 3.88 12.34 0.14
N TYR A 87 4.09 11.91 -1.11
CA TYR A 87 3.22 10.98 -1.80
C TYR A 87 3.70 9.54 -1.65
N VAL A 88 3.08 8.81 -0.74
CA VAL A 88 3.47 7.47 -0.27
C VAL A 88 2.26 6.53 -0.10
N PRO A 89 1.43 6.33 -1.15
CA PRO A 89 0.18 5.55 -1.04
C PRO A 89 0.40 4.06 -0.71
N PHE A 90 1.60 3.55 -1.02
CA PHE A 90 2.06 2.20 -0.70
C PHE A 90 3.12 2.19 0.41
N GLY A 91 3.25 3.30 1.17
CA GLY A 91 4.27 3.51 2.21
C GLY A 91 5.53 4.24 1.75
N ALA A 92 6.38 4.59 2.72
CA ALA A 92 7.66 5.26 2.50
C ALA A 92 8.84 4.30 2.72
N GLY A 93 9.76 4.30 1.77
CA GLY A 93 10.97 3.48 1.81
C GLY A 93 10.70 1.98 1.57
N PRO A 94 11.76 1.15 1.56
CA PRO A 94 11.72 -0.14 0.87
C PRO A 94 11.10 -1.28 1.72
N GLN A 95 10.46 -0.96 2.85
CA GLN A 95 9.86 -1.92 3.78
C GLN A 95 8.48 -1.45 4.29
N THR A 96 7.38 -1.91 3.68
CA THR A 96 6.00 -1.60 4.11
C THR A 96 5.23 -2.86 4.56
N CYS A 97 4.27 -2.73 5.48
CA CYS A 97 3.42 -3.81 5.98
C CYS A 97 1.96 -3.36 6.25
N LEU A 98 1.04 -4.33 6.10
CA LEU A 98 -0.32 -4.39 6.69
C LEU A 98 -0.26 -4.70 8.20
N ALA A 99 -1.22 -4.22 9.01
CA ALA A 99 -1.30 -4.60 10.44
C ALA A 99 -2.70 -4.96 10.96
N LEU A 100 -2.66 -5.76 12.02
CA LEU A 100 -3.68 -6.03 13.06
C LEU A 100 -2.92 -6.13 14.43
N PRO A 101 -3.60 -6.11 15.61
CA PRO A 101 -3.02 -5.62 16.88
C PRO A 101 -2.29 -6.66 17.74
N CYS A 102 -1.33 -6.17 18.55
CA CYS A 102 -0.23 -6.80 19.33
C CYS A 102 -0.61 -7.49 20.68
N PRO A 103 0.10 -8.56 21.13
CA PRO A 103 0.26 -8.94 22.55
C PRO A 103 1.63 -8.55 23.14
N GLU A 104 1.78 -8.78 24.45
CA GLU A 104 2.68 -8.12 25.42
C GLU A 104 4.21 -8.26 25.18
N ILE A 105 4.92 -7.12 25.15
CA ILE A 105 6.41 -7.05 25.26
C ILE A 105 6.81 -5.89 26.16
N SER A 106 7.20 -6.13 27.42
CA SER A 106 7.57 -5.15 28.49
C SER A 106 7.98 -3.72 28.06
N LEU A 107 7.29 -2.73 28.66
CA LEU A 107 7.42 -1.30 28.35
C LEU A 107 8.70 -0.82 29.00
N GLU A 108 9.68 -0.37 28.22
CA GLU A 108 10.96 0.09 28.77
C GLU A 108 10.80 1.55 29.22
N PRO A 109 10.67 1.87 30.53
CA PRO A 109 10.31 3.22 30.97
C PRO A 109 11.37 4.26 30.60
N LYS A 110 12.62 3.80 30.42
CA LYS A 110 13.77 4.59 29.98
C LYS A 110 13.57 5.20 28.59
N LEU A 111 12.83 4.53 27.70
CA LEU A 111 12.59 5.00 26.33
C LEU A 111 11.71 6.26 26.31
N ARG A 112 10.61 6.22 27.07
CA ARG A 112 9.69 7.34 27.20
C ARG A 112 10.36 8.57 27.81
N GLU A 113 11.18 8.35 28.84
CA GLU A 113 11.94 9.41 29.50
C GLU A 113 12.95 10.08 28.55
N LYS A 114 13.67 9.30 27.72
CA LYS A 114 14.56 9.85 26.69
C LYS A 114 13.83 10.75 25.69
N LEU A 115 12.60 10.41 25.31
CA LEU A 115 11.77 11.22 24.40
C LEU A 115 11.25 12.48 25.11
N ARG A 116 10.82 12.37 26.38
CA ARG A 116 10.33 13.51 27.18
C ARG A 116 11.40 14.58 27.39
N ARG A 117 12.64 14.18 27.60
CA ARG A 117 13.79 15.12 27.74
C ARG A 117 14.03 15.98 26.51
N GLN A 118 13.49 15.60 25.35
CA GLN A 118 13.57 16.36 24.10
C GLN A 118 12.34 17.27 23.89
N GLY A 119 11.42 17.33 24.85
CA GLY A 119 10.18 18.11 24.74
C GLY A 119 9.07 17.42 23.94
N ILE A 120 9.25 16.15 23.54
CA ILE A 120 8.18 15.37 22.94
C ILE A 120 7.24 14.96 24.06
N GLU A 121 5.95 15.28 23.92
CA GLU A 121 4.92 14.91 24.89
C GLU A 121 3.94 13.89 24.31
N GLY A 122 2.94 13.50 25.10
CA GLY A 122 1.88 12.59 24.67
C GLY A 122 1.09 12.01 25.82
N PRO A 123 0.00 11.28 25.53
CA PRO A 123 -0.90 10.75 26.54
C PRO A 123 -0.16 9.84 27.54
N THR A 124 -0.50 9.93 28.82
CA THR A 124 0.12 9.13 29.88
C THR A 124 -0.35 7.68 29.78
N PRO A 125 0.57 6.69 29.63
CA PRO A 125 0.19 5.29 29.51
C PRO A 125 -0.29 4.72 30.86
N SER A 126 -1.30 3.86 30.81
CA SER A 126 -1.69 3.00 31.91
C SER A 126 -0.75 1.80 32.04
N PHE A 127 -0.63 1.26 33.25
CA PHE A 127 0.19 0.07 33.50
C PHE A 127 -0.28 -1.12 32.64
N LEU A 128 0.68 -1.83 32.02
CA LEU A 128 0.54 -2.97 31.08
C LEU A 128 -0.21 -2.71 29.76
N THR A 129 -1.20 -1.82 29.76
CA THR A 129 -2.11 -1.61 28.63
C THR A 129 -1.77 -0.37 27.81
N GLY A 130 -0.82 0.45 28.27
CA GLY A 130 -0.43 1.67 27.58
C GLY A 130 -1.64 2.61 27.44
N ASN A 131 -1.89 3.09 26.24
CA ASN A 131 -3.04 3.94 25.91
C ASN A 131 -4.20 3.15 25.27
N VAL A 132 -4.18 1.81 25.28
CA VAL A 132 -5.20 0.99 24.59
C VAL A 132 -6.62 1.27 25.10
N TRP A 133 -6.80 1.48 26.41
CA TRP A 133 -8.11 1.82 26.97
C TRP A 133 -8.59 3.20 26.54
N GLU A 134 -7.70 4.18 26.49
CA GLU A 134 -8.01 5.52 26.00
C GLU A 134 -8.36 5.50 24.52
N ILE A 135 -7.62 4.73 23.71
CA ILE A 135 -7.92 4.48 22.30
C ILE A 135 -9.32 3.87 22.14
N LYS A 136 -9.62 2.79 22.88
CA LYS A 136 -10.94 2.14 22.85
C LYS A 136 -12.06 3.10 23.23
N ARG A 137 -11.86 3.89 24.28
CA ARG A 137 -12.83 4.90 24.72
C ARG A 137 -13.10 5.94 23.63
N ILE A 138 -12.05 6.55 23.08
CA ILE A 138 -12.18 7.57 22.02
C ILE A 138 -12.90 7.00 20.79
N VAL A 139 -12.56 5.78 20.39
CA VAL A 139 -13.22 5.09 19.26
C VAL A 139 -14.70 4.84 19.57
N LEU A 140 -15.04 4.35 20.75
CA LEU A 140 -16.43 4.12 21.16
C LEU A 140 -17.23 5.42 21.26
N ASP A 141 -16.65 6.48 21.81
CA ASP A 141 -17.29 7.81 21.91
C ASP A 141 -17.59 8.37 20.52
N GLN A 142 -16.65 8.25 19.58
CA GLN A 142 -16.88 8.65 18.20
C GLN A 142 -17.93 7.78 17.49
N MET A 143 -17.92 6.46 17.70
CA MET A 143 -18.94 5.56 17.15
C MET A 143 -20.33 5.90 17.68
N ALA A 144 -20.44 6.30 18.95
CA ALA A 144 -21.70 6.73 19.57
C ALA A 144 -22.23 8.03 18.94
N ILE A 145 -21.34 9.00 18.65
CA ILE A 145 -21.69 10.25 17.94
C ILE A 145 -22.16 9.96 16.50
N ARG A 146 -21.60 8.93 15.85
CA ARG A 146 -21.89 8.60 14.45
C ARG A 146 -23.16 7.82 14.19
N LYS A 147 -23.80 7.23 15.21
CA LYS A 147 -25.09 6.54 15.00
C LYS A 147 -26.10 7.54 14.43
N PRO A 148 -26.51 7.42 13.15
CA PRO A 148 -27.59 8.23 12.64
C PRO A 148 -28.87 7.72 13.28
N ALA A 149 -29.69 8.63 13.80
CA ALA A 149 -31.12 8.39 13.83
C ALA A 149 -31.57 8.37 12.35
N ASN A 150 -31.97 7.19 11.85
CA ASN A 150 -32.51 6.87 10.51
C ASN A 150 -31.50 6.51 9.40
N GLU A 151 -31.60 5.27 8.91
CA GLU A 151 -30.75 4.58 7.92
C GLU A 151 -30.99 4.99 6.45
N ALA A 152 -31.58 6.16 6.15
CA ALA A 152 -32.08 6.44 4.79
C ALA A 152 -31.28 7.45 3.95
N THR A 153 -30.24 8.13 4.47
CA THR A 153 -29.48 9.11 3.67
C THR A 153 -28.02 9.25 4.14
N THR A 154 -27.23 8.20 3.92
CA THR A 154 -25.75 8.36 3.96
C THR A 154 -25.35 9.16 2.73
N SER A 155 -25.08 10.47 2.88
CA SER A 155 -24.67 11.31 1.75
C SER A 155 -23.29 10.89 1.21
N LEU A 156 -23.07 11.06 -0.09
CA LEU A 156 -21.78 10.83 -0.73
C LEU A 156 -20.63 11.62 -0.09
N ALA A 157 -20.92 12.82 0.43
CA ALA A 157 -19.99 13.62 1.21
C ALA A 157 -19.57 12.95 2.53
N SER A 158 -20.47 12.17 3.17
CA SER A 158 -20.14 11.39 4.36
C SER A 158 -19.34 10.11 4.03
N LEU A 159 -19.55 9.52 2.85
CA LEU A 159 -18.79 8.36 2.35
C LEU A 159 -17.37 8.75 1.91
N THR A 160 -17.21 9.94 1.37
CA THR A 160 -15.92 10.48 0.91
C THR A 160 -15.19 11.30 1.99
N ALA A 161 -15.82 11.54 3.14
CA ALA A 161 -15.22 12.23 4.27
C ALA A 161 -13.88 11.60 4.69
N ASN A 162 -13.00 12.41 5.28
CA ASN A 162 -11.69 11.98 5.76
C ASN A 162 -11.79 10.76 6.69
N TYR A 163 -11.63 9.57 6.12
CA TYR A 163 -11.86 8.31 6.82
C TYR A 163 -10.81 8.07 7.89
N ALA A 164 -9.64 8.72 7.80
CA ALA A 164 -8.56 8.61 8.78
C ALA A 164 -9.05 9.04 10.17
N VAL A 165 -9.82 10.13 10.23
CA VAL A 165 -10.42 10.64 11.46
C VAL A 165 -11.47 9.67 12.01
N SER A 166 -12.10 8.87 11.14
CA SER A 166 -13.04 7.81 11.52
C SER A 166 -12.38 6.61 12.17
N ILE A 167 -11.28 6.13 11.57
CA ILE A 167 -10.62 4.89 11.97
C ILE A 167 -9.62 5.14 13.10
N PHE A 168 -8.94 6.29 13.06
CA PHE A 168 -7.88 6.66 13.99
C PHE A 168 -8.14 8.01 14.70
N PRO A 169 -9.31 8.19 15.34
CA PRO A 169 -9.67 9.47 15.94
C PRO A 169 -8.76 9.94 17.06
N TYR A 170 -8.21 8.98 17.81
CA TYR A 170 -7.26 9.25 18.88
C TYR A 170 -5.96 9.87 18.36
N LEU A 171 -5.49 9.49 17.16
CA LEU A 171 -4.30 10.09 16.57
C LEU A 171 -4.56 11.55 16.21
N GLU A 172 -5.73 11.86 15.66
CA GLU A 172 -6.09 13.24 15.34
C GLU A 172 -6.28 14.10 16.60
N GLN A 173 -6.99 13.59 17.61
CA GLN A 173 -7.16 14.29 18.90
C GLN A 173 -5.82 14.56 19.58
N TRP A 174 -4.91 13.58 19.60
CA TRP A 174 -3.59 13.76 20.18
C TRP A 174 -2.68 14.65 19.34
N ARG A 175 -2.79 14.63 18.01
CA ARG A 175 -2.06 15.55 17.12
C ARG A 175 -2.46 17.01 17.38
N GLN A 176 -3.75 17.27 17.57
CA GLN A 176 -4.26 18.60 17.92
C GLN A 176 -3.77 19.06 19.31
N LYS A 177 -3.66 18.13 20.26
CA LYS A 177 -3.29 18.43 21.65
C LYS A 177 -1.77 18.56 21.87
N TYR A 178 -0.98 17.66 21.32
CA TYR A 178 0.47 17.54 21.58
C TYR A 178 1.33 17.99 20.39
N GLY A 179 0.72 18.33 19.25
CA GLY A 179 1.42 18.77 18.05
C GLY A 179 1.69 17.64 17.04
N PRO A 180 2.47 17.93 15.98
CA PRO A 180 2.67 17.01 14.84
C PRO A 180 3.49 15.76 15.20
N ILE A 181 4.15 15.77 16.37
CA ILE A 181 5.02 14.69 16.83
C ILE A 181 4.73 14.45 18.31
N PHE A 182 4.26 13.25 18.63
CA PHE A 182 3.92 12.90 20.01
C PHE A 182 4.11 11.41 20.25
N MET A 183 4.21 11.03 21.52
CA MET A 183 4.45 9.64 21.92
C MET A 183 3.22 9.01 22.55
N TYR A 184 2.91 7.76 22.21
CA TYR A 184 1.84 6.98 22.84
C TYR A 184 2.30 5.52 22.99
N ALA A 185 1.65 4.75 23.85
CA ALA A 185 1.98 3.34 24.03
C ALA A 185 0.80 2.44 23.65
N THR A 186 1.10 1.29 23.04
CA THR A 186 0.10 0.23 22.81
C THR A 186 0.57 -1.02 23.53
N GLY A 187 -0.09 -1.33 24.65
CA GLY A 187 0.45 -2.25 25.63
C GLY A 187 1.80 -1.72 26.11
N ASN A 188 2.83 -2.45 25.77
CA ASN A 188 4.19 -2.17 26.19
C ASN A 188 5.10 -1.62 25.06
N VAL A 189 4.55 -1.43 23.86
CA VAL A 189 5.26 -0.85 22.73
C VAL A 189 5.20 0.66 22.81
N GLN A 190 6.35 1.34 22.82
CA GLN A 190 6.42 2.80 22.74
C GLN A 190 6.40 3.23 21.27
N ASN A 191 5.35 3.94 20.90
CA ASN A 191 5.15 4.51 19.58
C ASN A 191 5.47 6.00 19.61
N LEU A 192 6.06 6.49 18.52
CA LEU A 192 6.31 7.89 18.22
C LEU A 192 5.52 8.21 16.95
N TYR A 193 4.41 8.91 17.10
CA TYR A 193 3.63 9.41 15.97
C TYR A 193 4.37 10.58 15.33
N ILE A 194 4.47 10.58 14.01
CA ILE A 194 5.16 11.60 13.22
C ILE A 194 4.27 12.02 12.05
N SER A 195 3.96 13.31 12.00
CA SER A 195 3.28 13.97 10.87
C SER A 195 4.04 15.19 10.36
N ASP A 196 5.24 15.47 10.88
CA ASP A 196 6.09 16.55 10.38
C ASP A 196 6.68 16.18 8.99
N PRO A 197 6.44 16.98 7.94
CA PRO A 197 6.88 16.63 6.59
C PRO A 197 8.40 16.55 6.40
N ASN A 198 9.18 17.31 7.16
CA ASN A 198 10.64 17.26 7.09
C ASN A 198 11.16 15.97 7.73
N VAL A 199 10.59 15.57 8.87
CA VAL A 199 10.98 14.33 9.56
C VAL A 199 10.55 13.12 8.73
N VAL A 200 9.33 13.11 8.18
CA VAL A 200 8.87 12.04 7.28
C VAL A 200 9.76 11.94 6.04
N LYS A 201 10.22 13.07 5.49
CA LYS A 201 11.18 13.09 4.38
C LYS A 201 12.47 12.36 4.72
N GLU A 202 13.07 12.69 5.86
CA GLU A 202 14.32 12.08 6.29
C GLU A 202 14.16 10.57 6.56
N ILE A 203 13.05 10.17 7.18
CA ILE A 203 12.72 8.75 7.39
C ILE A 203 12.59 8.02 6.05
N GLY A 204 11.91 8.61 5.07
CA GLY A 204 11.73 8.02 3.74
C GLY A 204 13.04 7.87 2.96
N LEU A 205 13.99 8.79 3.15
CA LEU A 205 15.32 8.76 2.51
C LEU A 205 16.32 7.86 3.25
N PHE A 206 15.97 7.31 4.41
CA PHE A 206 16.87 6.51 5.23
C PHE A 206 17.02 5.10 4.66
N LYS A 207 18.19 4.80 4.07
CA LYS A 207 18.47 3.53 3.38
C LYS A 207 19.10 2.44 4.26
N SER A 208 19.50 2.76 5.49
CA SER A 208 20.19 1.80 6.36
C SER A 208 19.23 0.71 6.86
N LEU A 209 19.76 -0.52 6.97
CA LEU A 209 19.06 -1.69 7.51
C LEU A 209 18.76 -1.58 9.02
N GLU A 210 19.20 -0.51 9.66
CA GLU A 210 18.97 -0.19 11.07
C GLU A 210 17.60 0.41 11.36
N LEU A 211 16.86 0.80 10.31
CA LEU A 211 15.44 1.13 10.41
C LEU A 211 14.63 0.03 9.74
N GLY A 212 13.90 -0.73 10.55
CA GLY A 212 13.21 -1.94 10.13
C GLY A 212 11.70 -1.83 10.22
N LYS A 213 11.00 -2.90 9.84
CA LYS A 213 9.64 -3.17 10.32
C LYS A 213 9.67 -3.55 11.79
N PRO A 214 8.66 -3.17 12.60
CA PRO A 214 8.60 -3.58 13.99
C PRO A 214 8.60 -5.08 14.20
N VAL A 215 9.40 -5.56 15.16
CA VAL A 215 9.52 -6.99 15.48
C VAL A 215 8.17 -7.58 15.89
N TYR A 216 7.37 -6.84 16.66
CA TYR A 216 6.04 -7.29 17.07
C TYR A 216 5.14 -7.55 15.85
N LEU A 217 5.23 -6.70 14.83
CA LEU A 217 4.46 -6.88 13.63
C LEU A 217 4.88 -8.20 12.99
N ILE A 218 6.20 -8.46 12.86
CA ILE A 218 6.84 -9.66 12.30
C ILE A 218 6.51 -10.98 13.03
N GLU A 219 6.18 -10.94 14.31
CA GLU A 219 5.80 -12.16 15.03
C GLU A 219 4.33 -12.54 14.81
N GLN A 220 3.41 -11.56 14.83
CA GLN A 220 1.97 -11.83 14.82
C GLN A 220 1.42 -12.45 13.54
N LEU A 221 1.88 -11.98 12.38
CA LEU A 221 1.48 -12.53 11.09
C LEU A 221 2.42 -13.64 10.61
N SER A 222 3.39 -14.09 11.43
CA SER A 222 4.28 -15.22 11.10
C SER A 222 3.49 -16.49 10.73
N PRO A 223 2.38 -16.85 11.43
CA PRO A 223 1.54 -17.99 11.03
C PRO A 223 0.80 -17.80 9.69
N LEU A 224 0.68 -16.56 9.19
CA LEU A 224 -0.06 -16.24 7.96
C LEU A 224 0.86 -16.06 6.74
N PHE A 225 1.99 -15.38 6.92
CA PHE A 225 2.86 -14.91 5.83
C PHE A 225 4.32 -15.36 5.93
N GLY A 226 4.65 -16.13 6.97
CA GLY A 226 6.02 -16.57 7.23
C GLY A 226 7.03 -15.43 7.23
N LEU A 227 8.23 -15.69 6.69
CA LEU A 227 9.35 -14.75 6.60
C LEU A 227 9.55 -14.21 5.18
N GLY A 228 8.47 -13.94 4.45
CA GLY A 228 8.55 -13.36 3.09
C GLY A 228 8.99 -11.90 3.07
N ILE A 229 9.16 -11.33 1.88
CA ILE A 229 9.71 -9.98 1.67
C ILE A 229 9.00 -8.86 2.44
N THR A 230 7.68 -8.95 2.67
CA THR A 230 6.94 -7.94 3.45
C THR A 230 7.12 -8.12 4.96
N ARG A 231 7.86 -9.14 5.41
CA ARG A 231 8.02 -9.53 6.82
C ARG A 231 9.47 -9.61 7.29
N SER A 232 10.41 -9.68 6.37
CA SER A 232 11.83 -9.71 6.69
C SER A 232 12.41 -8.31 6.96
N ASN A 233 13.51 -8.28 7.72
CA ASN A 233 14.37 -7.12 7.97
C ASN A 233 15.83 -7.46 7.64
N GLY A 234 16.69 -6.44 7.61
CA GLY A 234 18.13 -6.62 7.52
C GLY A 234 18.57 -7.34 6.25
N GLN A 235 19.55 -8.24 6.38
CA GLN A 235 20.14 -8.96 5.26
C GLN A 235 19.16 -9.94 4.60
N ILE A 236 18.25 -10.56 5.37
CA ILE A 236 17.23 -11.46 4.83
C ILE A 236 16.34 -10.70 3.85
N TRP A 237 15.90 -9.50 4.25
CA TRP A 237 15.11 -8.63 3.41
C TRP A 237 15.88 -8.15 2.18
N ALA A 238 17.13 -7.71 2.37
CA ALA A 238 17.96 -7.23 1.27
C ALA A 238 18.18 -8.32 0.21
N HIS A 239 18.42 -9.55 0.65
CA HIS A 239 18.56 -10.72 -0.20
C HIS A 239 17.26 -11.04 -0.96
N GLN A 240 16.13 -11.15 -0.25
CA GLN A 240 14.82 -11.40 -0.89
C GLN A 240 14.47 -10.32 -1.91
N ARG A 241 14.77 -9.05 -1.60
CA ARG A 241 14.51 -7.92 -2.52
C ARG A 241 15.38 -8.01 -3.77
N LYS A 242 16.66 -8.39 -3.63
CA LYS A 242 17.58 -8.55 -4.75
C LYS A 242 17.07 -9.57 -5.77
N ILE A 243 16.43 -10.65 -5.30
CA ILE A 243 15.85 -11.69 -6.16
C ILE A 243 14.52 -11.22 -6.77
N LEU A 244 13.64 -10.63 -5.96
CA LEU A 244 12.26 -10.36 -6.36
C LEU A 244 12.07 -9.06 -7.15
N ALA A 245 12.84 -8.02 -6.85
CA ALA A 245 12.61 -6.68 -7.43
C ALA A 245 12.71 -6.64 -8.97
N PRO A 246 13.68 -7.32 -9.63
CA PRO A 246 13.80 -7.31 -11.09
C PRO A 246 12.55 -7.81 -11.82
N GLU A 247 11.78 -8.71 -11.21
CA GLU A 247 10.57 -9.29 -11.82
C GLU A 247 9.40 -8.30 -11.89
N PHE A 248 9.51 -7.16 -11.22
CA PHE A 248 8.53 -6.07 -11.26
C PHE A 248 9.04 -4.84 -12.02
N PHE A 249 10.13 -4.96 -12.78
CA PHE A 249 10.58 -3.89 -13.67
C PHE A 249 9.66 -3.74 -14.87
N ILE A 250 9.67 -2.56 -15.49
CA ILE A 250 8.66 -2.19 -16.49
C ILE A 250 8.60 -3.17 -17.67
N ASP A 251 9.73 -3.70 -18.12
CA ASP A 251 9.76 -4.65 -19.25
C ASP A 251 9.10 -5.98 -18.89
N LYS A 252 9.22 -6.43 -17.63
CA LYS A 252 8.55 -7.63 -17.11
C LYS A 252 7.07 -7.38 -16.87
N VAL A 253 6.71 -6.21 -16.33
CA VAL A 253 5.31 -5.81 -16.11
C VAL A 253 4.56 -5.67 -17.45
N LYS A 254 5.21 -5.14 -18.49
CA LYS A 254 4.67 -5.07 -19.85
C LYS A 254 4.20 -6.44 -20.35
N ALA A 255 4.96 -7.50 -20.11
CA ALA A 255 4.58 -8.86 -20.47
C ALA A 255 3.34 -9.38 -19.70
N MET A 256 3.02 -8.80 -18.53
CA MET A 256 1.85 -9.18 -17.72
C MET A 256 0.57 -8.45 -18.14
N VAL A 257 0.64 -7.42 -18.98
CA VAL A 257 -0.53 -6.59 -19.36
C VAL A 257 -1.62 -7.43 -20.03
N GLY A 258 -1.24 -8.32 -20.95
CA GLY A 258 -2.21 -9.19 -21.64
C GLY A 258 -3.00 -10.07 -20.66
N ILE A 259 -2.32 -10.59 -19.62
CA ILE A 259 -2.94 -11.37 -18.56
C ILE A 259 -3.95 -10.53 -17.77
N MET A 260 -3.57 -9.31 -17.39
CA MET A 260 -4.47 -8.40 -16.66
C MET A 260 -5.70 -8.03 -17.48
N VAL A 261 -5.52 -7.78 -18.79
CA VAL A 261 -6.63 -7.51 -19.72
C VAL A 261 -7.56 -8.72 -19.84
N GLU A 262 -7.01 -9.92 -19.96
CA GLU A 262 -7.81 -11.16 -20.00
C GLU A 262 -8.65 -11.33 -18.73
N SER A 263 -8.05 -11.17 -17.55
CA SER A 263 -8.77 -11.21 -16.27
C SER A 263 -9.87 -10.14 -16.18
N ALA A 264 -9.60 -8.93 -16.67
CA ALA A 264 -10.58 -7.84 -16.68
C ALA A 264 -11.75 -8.15 -17.61
N MET A 265 -11.49 -8.69 -18.80
CA MET A 265 -12.54 -9.06 -19.76
C MET A 265 -13.51 -10.10 -19.22
N ILE A 266 -13.03 -11.07 -18.44
CA ILE A 266 -13.89 -12.07 -17.80
C ILE A 266 -14.90 -11.38 -16.86
N MET A 267 -14.41 -10.43 -16.07
CA MET A 267 -15.24 -9.66 -15.14
C MET A 267 -16.24 -8.76 -15.90
N THR A 268 -15.78 -7.97 -16.87
CA THR A 268 -16.65 -7.05 -17.62
C THR A 268 -17.70 -7.80 -18.43
N LYS A 269 -17.35 -8.94 -19.02
CA LYS A 269 -18.32 -9.80 -19.70
C LYS A 269 -19.40 -10.33 -18.75
N SER A 270 -19.02 -10.70 -17.53
CA SER A 270 -20.00 -11.13 -16.52
C SER A 270 -20.99 -10.00 -16.19
N TRP A 271 -20.54 -8.75 -16.17
CA TRP A 271 -21.39 -7.57 -15.96
C TRP A 271 -22.29 -7.30 -17.17
N GLU A 272 -21.76 -7.40 -18.39
CA GLU A 272 -22.54 -7.28 -19.64
C GLU A 272 -23.65 -8.34 -19.72
N ASP A 273 -23.31 -9.61 -19.47
CA ASP A 273 -24.27 -10.71 -19.46
C ASP A 273 -25.36 -10.50 -18.40
N GLN A 274 -25.04 -9.85 -17.27
CA GLN A 274 -26.03 -9.52 -16.25
C GLN A 274 -26.96 -8.39 -16.69
N LEU A 275 -26.40 -7.33 -17.29
CA LEU A 275 -27.18 -6.23 -17.86
C LEU A 275 -28.16 -6.72 -18.93
N GLU A 276 -27.73 -7.62 -19.81
CA GLU A 276 -28.61 -8.21 -20.85
C GLU A 276 -29.75 -9.04 -20.23
N ARG A 277 -29.46 -9.83 -19.19
CA ARG A 277 -30.48 -10.64 -18.49
C ARG A 277 -31.51 -9.80 -17.75
N GLU A 278 -31.12 -8.66 -17.21
CA GLU A 278 -31.97 -7.78 -16.39
C GLU A 278 -32.68 -6.68 -17.22
N GLY A 279 -32.53 -6.71 -18.55
CA GLY A 279 -33.28 -5.82 -19.45
C GLY A 279 -32.64 -4.44 -19.67
N GLY A 280 -31.32 -4.34 -19.51
CA GLY A 280 -30.53 -3.14 -19.82
C GLY A 280 -30.11 -2.31 -18.60
N GLU A 281 -30.62 -2.63 -17.40
CA GLU A 281 -30.24 -2.01 -16.13
C GLU A 281 -30.09 -3.12 -15.08
N ALA A 282 -28.98 -3.09 -14.33
CA ALA A 282 -28.68 -4.10 -13.31
C ALA A 282 -27.94 -3.48 -12.13
N ASP A 283 -28.29 -3.91 -10.92
CA ASP A 283 -27.58 -3.56 -9.70
C ASP A 283 -26.41 -4.53 -9.48
N ILE A 284 -25.19 -4.06 -9.76
CA ILE A 284 -23.98 -4.88 -9.72
C ILE A 284 -23.17 -4.60 -8.45
N ARG A 285 -22.93 -5.66 -7.67
CA ARG A 285 -22.07 -5.62 -6.49
C ARG A 285 -20.60 -5.80 -6.88
N VAL A 286 -19.89 -4.70 -7.06
CA VAL A 286 -18.52 -4.69 -7.63
C VAL A 286 -17.39 -5.14 -6.70
N ASP A 287 -17.58 -5.12 -5.37
CA ASP A 287 -16.50 -5.40 -4.40
C ASP A 287 -15.94 -6.82 -4.55
N ASN A 288 -16.81 -7.82 -4.63
CA ASN A 288 -16.39 -9.22 -4.78
C ASN A 288 -15.79 -9.48 -6.16
N ASP A 289 -16.32 -8.84 -7.20
CA ASP A 289 -15.86 -9.02 -8.57
C ASP A 289 -14.45 -8.44 -8.78
N LEU A 290 -14.18 -7.25 -8.22
CA LEU A 290 -12.85 -6.66 -8.25
C LEU A 290 -11.83 -7.47 -7.43
N ILE A 291 -12.26 -8.06 -6.31
CA ILE A 291 -11.45 -9.02 -5.55
C ILE A 291 -11.10 -10.23 -6.42
N ASN A 292 -12.09 -10.85 -7.07
CA ASN A 292 -11.87 -12.00 -7.94
C ASN A 292 -10.99 -11.67 -9.15
N PHE A 293 -11.20 -10.52 -9.77
CA PHE A 293 -10.37 -9.99 -10.85
C PHE A 293 -8.90 -9.87 -10.40
N SER A 294 -8.65 -9.20 -9.27
CA SER A 294 -7.29 -9.03 -8.75
C SER A 294 -6.63 -10.36 -8.39
N ALA A 295 -7.41 -11.32 -7.86
CA ALA A 295 -6.97 -12.67 -7.53
C ALA A 295 -6.55 -13.45 -8.77
N ASP A 296 -7.37 -13.39 -9.82
CA ASP A 296 -7.11 -14.05 -11.10
C ASP A 296 -5.87 -13.44 -11.77
N ALA A 297 -5.80 -12.11 -11.86
CA ALA A 297 -4.69 -11.40 -12.47
C ALA A 297 -3.35 -11.72 -11.78
N ILE A 298 -3.29 -11.63 -10.44
CA ILE A 298 -2.04 -11.93 -9.71
C ILE A 298 -1.69 -13.42 -9.75
N SER A 299 -2.68 -14.31 -9.77
CA SER A 299 -2.45 -15.76 -9.87
C SER A 299 -1.89 -16.13 -11.23
N LYS A 300 -2.40 -15.55 -12.32
CA LYS A 300 -1.89 -15.77 -13.66
C LYS A 300 -0.51 -15.13 -13.85
N ALA A 301 -0.32 -13.89 -13.37
CA ALA A 301 0.93 -13.15 -13.54
C ALA A 301 2.11 -13.71 -12.71
N CYS A 302 1.87 -14.16 -11.47
CA CYS A 302 2.94 -14.62 -10.58
C CYS A 302 3.09 -16.13 -10.52
N ILE A 303 2.02 -16.89 -10.82
CA ILE A 303 1.89 -18.31 -10.47
C ILE A 303 1.39 -19.15 -11.69
N PHE A 304 1.09 -18.53 -12.84
CA PHE A 304 0.59 -19.15 -14.07
C PHE A 304 -0.42 -20.30 -13.84
N GLN A 305 -1.45 -20.04 -13.03
CA GLN A 305 -2.61 -20.92 -12.89
C GLN A 305 -3.81 -20.36 -13.66
N PRO A 306 -4.54 -21.19 -14.43
CA PRO A 306 -5.71 -20.77 -15.20
C PRO A 306 -7.02 -20.70 -14.39
N LYS A 307 -6.99 -20.80 -13.04
CA LYS A 307 -8.21 -20.85 -12.21
C LYS A 307 -8.17 -19.90 -11.00
N PRO A 308 -9.24 -19.10 -10.78
CA PRO A 308 -9.35 -18.21 -9.63
C PRO A 308 -9.47 -18.99 -8.31
N ILE A 309 -8.90 -18.43 -7.24
CA ILE A 309 -8.90 -19.04 -5.91
C ILE A 309 -10.16 -18.59 -5.16
N GLU A 310 -11.17 -19.46 -5.07
CA GLU A 310 -12.40 -19.16 -4.34
C GLU A 310 -12.16 -18.92 -2.84
N ARG A 311 -12.75 -17.83 -2.35
CA ARG A 311 -12.68 -17.37 -0.95
C ARG A 311 -13.62 -18.19 -0.06
N CYS A 312 -13.23 -19.43 0.25
CA CYS A 312 -13.87 -20.25 1.29
C CYS A 312 -12.88 -20.57 2.42
N GLY A 313 -13.42 -20.83 3.62
CA GLY A 313 -12.64 -21.24 4.79
C GLY A 313 -11.60 -22.30 4.41
N GLY A 314 -10.32 -22.03 4.67
CA GLY A 314 -9.21 -22.90 4.26
C GLY A 314 -8.43 -22.48 3.02
N TRP A 315 -8.70 -21.30 2.43
CA TRP A 315 -7.90 -20.71 1.33
C TRP A 315 -6.38 -20.74 1.61
N ARG A 316 -5.96 -20.58 2.88
CA ARG A 316 -4.56 -20.70 3.33
C ARG A 316 -3.92 -22.03 2.96
N LYS A 317 -4.57 -23.14 3.31
CA LYS A 317 -4.11 -24.49 2.98
C LYS A 317 -4.23 -24.77 1.49
N LYS A 318 -5.20 -24.15 0.79
CA LYS A 318 -5.35 -24.27 -0.66
C LYS A 318 -4.20 -23.56 -1.39
N ILE A 319 -3.89 -22.31 -1.06
CA ILE A 319 -2.76 -21.56 -1.64
C ILE A 319 -1.45 -22.28 -1.37
N GLU A 320 -1.21 -22.74 -0.14
CA GLU A 320 0.02 -23.47 0.19
C GLU A 320 0.14 -24.78 -0.60
N LYS A 321 -0.93 -25.58 -0.68
CA LYS A 321 -0.95 -26.78 -1.52
C LYS A 321 -0.76 -26.48 -3.00
N LEU A 322 -1.34 -25.40 -3.51
CA LEU A 322 -1.19 -24.97 -4.90
C LEU A 322 0.25 -24.54 -5.18
N ILE A 323 0.86 -23.72 -4.32
CA ILE A 323 2.26 -23.32 -4.46
C ILE A 323 3.17 -24.55 -4.40
N LEU A 324 2.95 -25.47 -3.46
CA LEU A 324 3.75 -26.69 -3.36
C LEU A 324 3.64 -27.56 -4.62
N LYS A 325 2.42 -27.74 -5.14
CA LYS A 325 2.17 -28.46 -6.38
C LYS A 325 2.89 -27.80 -7.56
N LEU A 326 2.87 -26.47 -7.64
CA LEU A 326 3.53 -25.71 -8.70
C LEU A 326 5.06 -25.70 -8.57
N VAL A 327 5.60 -25.76 -7.35
CA VAL A 327 7.03 -25.96 -7.12
C VAL A 327 7.48 -27.35 -7.58
N GLU A 328 6.61 -28.36 -7.52
CA GLU A 328 6.87 -29.68 -8.07
C GLU A 328 6.79 -29.67 -9.61
N GLU A 329 5.73 -29.09 -10.20
CA GLU A 329 5.50 -29.01 -11.65
C GLU A 329 6.46 -28.05 -12.38
N GLY A 330 6.84 -26.94 -11.74
CA GLY A 330 7.71 -25.90 -12.31
C GLY A 330 9.16 -26.33 -12.51
N ARG A 331 9.60 -27.41 -11.85
CA ARG A 331 10.94 -28.02 -12.06
C ARG A 331 11.15 -28.53 -13.49
N GLU A 332 10.07 -28.70 -14.26
CA GLU A 332 10.09 -29.27 -15.61
C GLU A 332 9.84 -28.24 -16.73
N LYS A 333 9.59 -26.97 -16.41
CA LYS A 333 9.30 -25.92 -17.42
C LYS A 333 10.57 -25.18 -17.90
N SER A 334 10.57 -24.84 -19.20
CA SER A 334 11.65 -24.11 -19.89
C SER A 334 11.54 -22.57 -19.77
N GLU A 335 10.34 -22.05 -19.51
CA GLU A 335 10.08 -20.61 -19.49
C GLU A 335 10.36 -20.02 -18.08
N LYS A 336 11.13 -18.93 -18.03
CA LYS A 336 11.54 -18.28 -16.78
C LYS A 336 10.45 -17.37 -16.24
N ASP A 337 9.55 -17.94 -15.44
CA ASP A 337 8.55 -17.19 -14.69
C ASP A 337 9.05 -16.74 -13.31
N LEU A 338 8.27 -15.88 -12.63
CA LEU A 338 8.59 -15.37 -11.29
C LEU A 338 8.78 -16.51 -10.27
N LEU A 339 8.00 -17.59 -10.37
CA LEU A 339 8.14 -18.74 -9.49
C LEU A 339 9.50 -19.43 -9.70
N GLN A 340 9.92 -19.61 -10.95
CA GLN A 340 11.22 -20.15 -11.32
C GLN A 340 12.36 -19.28 -10.79
N VAL A 341 12.25 -17.94 -10.88
CA VAL A 341 13.25 -17.02 -10.32
C VAL A 341 13.35 -17.14 -8.80
N ILE A 342 12.21 -17.26 -8.11
CA ILE A 342 12.17 -17.47 -6.64
C ILE A 342 12.80 -18.82 -6.28
N MET A 343 12.52 -19.88 -7.05
CA MET A 343 13.11 -21.20 -6.85
C MET A 343 14.63 -21.16 -7.06
N GLU A 344 15.10 -20.59 -8.17
CA GLU A 344 16.54 -20.44 -8.45
C GLU A 344 17.26 -19.65 -7.34
N GLY A 345 16.66 -18.55 -6.88
CA GLY A 345 17.18 -17.77 -5.75
C GLY A 345 17.26 -18.57 -4.45
N ALA A 346 16.26 -19.39 -4.16
CA ALA A 346 16.22 -20.25 -2.98
C ALA A 346 17.23 -21.40 -3.04
N TYR A 347 17.45 -22.00 -4.21
CA TYR A 347 18.31 -23.18 -4.37
C TYR A 347 19.77 -22.84 -4.66
N ALA A 348 20.08 -21.63 -5.17
CA ALA A 348 21.45 -21.16 -5.41
C ALA A 348 22.29 -21.07 -4.12
N GLU A 349 21.65 -20.87 -2.96
CA GLU A 349 22.31 -20.75 -1.67
C GLU A 349 22.65 -22.10 -1.00
N LYS A 350 22.39 -23.24 -1.67
CA LYS A 350 22.50 -24.58 -1.07
C LYS A 350 21.68 -24.71 0.23
N LEU A 351 20.59 -23.95 0.35
CA LEU A 351 19.65 -24.11 1.45
C LEU A 351 19.13 -25.55 1.45
N GLY A 352 18.97 -26.14 2.63
CA GLY A 352 18.30 -27.43 2.77
C GLY A 352 16.94 -27.37 2.07
N LYS A 353 16.52 -28.50 1.45
CA LYS A 353 15.29 -28.58 0.63
C LYS A 353 14.07 -27.94 1.33
N GLU A 354 13.92 -28.17 2.63
CA GLU A 354 12.84 -27.62 3.44
C GLU A 354 12.90 -26.08 3.56
N THR A 355 14.08 -25.52 3.81
CA THR A 355 14.29 -24.07 3.91
C THR A 355 14.03 -23.37 2.58
N ALA A 356 14.48 -23.95 1.47
CA ALA A 356 14.22 -23.42 0.14
C ALA A 356 12.72 -23.44 -0.20
N THR A 357 12.02 -24.54 0.11
CA THR A 357 10.56 -24.63 -0.07
C THR A 357 9.83 -23.56 0.75
N ARG A 358 10.22 -23.36 2.02
CA ARG A 358 9.62 -22.33 2.88
C ARG A 358 9.84 -20.92 2.33
N PHE A 359 11.04 -20.63 1.84
CA PHE A 359 11.37 -19.37 1.19
C PHE A 359 10.45 -19.09 0.00
N VAL A 360 10.23 -20.08 -0.87
CA VAL A 360 9.35 -19.95 -2.04
C VAL A 360 7.92 -19.68 -1.61
N VAL A 361 7.38 -20.51 -0.70
CA VAL A 361 6.00 -20.39 -0.21
C VAL A 361 5.75 -19.05 0.47
N ASP A 362 6.66 -18.61 1.33
CA ASP A 362 6.52 -17.36 2.08
C ASP A 362 6.51 -16.17 1.11
N ASN A 363 7.42 -16.10 0.14
CA ASN A 363 7.44 -14.99 -0.83
C ASN A 363 6.23 -15.00 -1.77
N CYS A 364 5.78 -16.17 -2.25
CA CYS A 364 4.57 -16.27 -3.08
C CYS A 364 3.32 -15.79 -2.33
N LYS A 365 3.15 -16.19 -1.05
CA LYS A 365 2.03 -15.70 -0.20
C LYS A 365 2.05 -14.18 -0.05
N ASN A 366 3.24 -13.59 0.11
CA ASN A 366 3.42 -12.15 0.27
C ASN A 366 3.04 -11.38 -1.00
N ILE A 367 3.48 -11.85 -2.17
CA ILE A 367 3.19 -11.23 -3.47
C ILE A 367 1.70 -11.34 -3.81
N TYR A 368 1.11 -12.52 -3.60
CA TYR A 368 -0.32 -12.74 -3.82
C TYR A 368 -1.17 -11.76 -3.00
N VAL A 369 -0.92 -11.65 -1.69
CA VAL A 369 -1.71 -10.74 -0.83
C VAL A 369 -1.51 -9.28 -1.20
N ALA A 370 -0.30 -8.89 -1.59
CA ALA A 370 -0.03 -7.53 -2.06
C ALA A 370 -0.85 -7.21 -3.32
N GLY A 371 -0.85 -8.08 -4.34
CA GLY A 371 -1.56 -7.85 -5.60
C GLY A 371 -3.07 -8.08 -5.55
N HIS A 372 -3.57 -8.80 -4.55
CA HIS A 372 -4.97 -9.16 -4.40
C HIS A 372 -5.78 -8.04 -3.71
N GLU A 373 -5.60 -7.86 -2.39
CA GLU A 373 -6.53 -7.00 -1.63
C GLU A 373 -6.33 -5.51 -1.93
N THR A 374 -5.09 -5.08 -2.21
CA THR A 374 -4.79 -3.66 -2.43
C THR A 374 -5.33 -3.15 -3.76
N VAL A 375 -5.19 -3.94 -4.83
CA VAL A 375 -5.67 -3.59 -6.19
C VAL A 375 -7.19 -3.51 -6.19
N ALA A 376 -7.86 -4.51 -5.62
CA ALA A 376 -9.32 -4.50 -5.51
C ALA A 376 -9.83 -3.28 -4.72
N SER A 377 -9.16 -2.93 -3.61
CA SER A 377 -9.54 -1.77 -2.81
C SER A 377 -9.40 -0.46 -3.60
N VAL A 378 -8.28 -0.24 -4.29
CA VAL A 378 -8.06 0.97 -5.10
C VAL A 378 -9.05 1.04 -6.25
N ALA A 379 -9.28 -0.06 -6.95
CA ALA A 379 -10.26 -0.11 -8.04
C ALA A 379 -11.70 0.16 -7.57
N THR A 380 -12.05 -0.31 -6.36
CA THR A 380 -13.36 -0.02 -5.75
C THR A 380 -13.53 1.46 -5.49
N TRP A 381 -12.54 2.10 -4.86
CA TRP A 381 -12.55 3.56 -4.64
C TRP A 381 -12.56 4.33 -5.96
N ALA A 382 -11.85 3.84 -6.99
CA ALA A 382 -11.84 4.43 -8.31
C ALA A 382 -13.23 4.45 -8.96
N LEU A 383 -13.94 3.31 -8.98
CA LEU A 383 -15.29 3.23 -9.51
C LEU A 383 -16.24 4.14 -8.74
N MET A 384 -16.16 4.15 -7.40
CA MET A 384 -17.03 4.96 -6.56
C MET A 384 -16.80 6.47 -6.80
N LEU A 385 -15.54 6.92 -6.85
CA LEU A 385 -15.20 8.33 -7.08
C LEU A 385 -15.49 8.78 -8.51
N LEU A 386 -15.25 7.94 -9.51
CA LEU A 386 -15.61 8.25 -10.88
C LEU A 386 -17.14 8.35 -11.05
N ALA A 387 -17.91 7.46 -10.41
CA ALA A 387 -19.38 7.55 -10.41
C ALA A 387 -19.88 8.82 -9.69
N ALA A 388 -19.19 9.23 -8.62
CA ALA A 388 -19.44 10.47 -7.88
C ALA A 388 -19.09 11.75 -8.65
N HIS A 389 -18.18 11.65 -9.63
CA HIS A 389 -17.59 12.76 -10.37
C HIS A 389 -17.67 12.53 -11.90
N PRO A 390 -18.87 12.64 -12.50
CA PRO A 390 -19.09 12.35 -13.92
C PRO A 390 -18.22 13.19 -14.86
N GLU A 391 -17.83 14.40 -14.47
CA GLU A 391 -16.91 15.25 -15.21
C GLU A 391 -15.54 14.57 -15.39
N TRP A 392 -15.02 13.92 -14.35
CA TRP A 392 -13.76 13.18 -14.38
C TRP A 392 -13.90 11.84 -15.07
N GLN A 393 -15.02 11.17 -14.87
CA GLN A 393 -15.35 9.95 -15.60
C GLN A 393 -15.37 10.18 -17.11
N ASN A 394 -16.00 11.26 -17.56
CA ASN A 394 -16.08 11.59 -18.98
C ASN A 394 -14.71 11.96 -19.55
N ARG A 395 -13.89 12.72 -18.80
CA ARG A 395 -12.51 13.06 -19.21
C ARG A 395 -11.62 11.82 -19.34
N ALA A 396 -11.62 10.95 -18.32
CA ALA A 396 -10.86 9.71 -18.35
C ALA A 396 -11.33 8.77 -19.46
N ARG A 397 -12.65 8.64 -19.67
CA ARG A 397 -13.23 7.85 -20.76
C ARG A 397 -12.82 8.40 -22.13
N ALA A 398 -12.88 9.71 -22.33
CA ALA A 398 -12.48 10.34 -23.59
C ALA A 398 -11.01 10.09 -23.91
N GLU A 399 -10.11 10.19 -22.92
CA GLU A 399 -8.69 9.86 -23.08
C GLU A 399 -8.48 8.39 -23.45
N VAL A 400 -9.16 7.46 -22.78
CA VAL A 400 -9.07 6.02 -23.10
C VAL A 400 -9.55 5.75 -24.53
N ILE A 401 -10.66 6.35 -24.95
CA ILE A 401 -11.19 6.19 -26.32
C ILE A 401 -10.20 6.76 -27.34
N ASP A 402 -9.64 7.94 -27.10
CA ASP A 402 -8.68 8.58 -28.01
C ASP A 402 -7.37 7.77 -28.12
N THR A 403 -6.88 7.27 -26.98
CA THR A 403 -5.62 6.52 -26.90
C THR A 403 -5.72 5.14 -27.54
N PHE A 404 -6.78 4.38 -27.22
CA PHE A 404 -6.89 2.99 -27.68
C PHE A 404 -7.77 2.81 -28.91
N GLN A 405 -8.58 3.81 -29.29
CA GLN A 405 -9.45 3.78 -30.47
C GLN A 405 -10.34 2.53 -30.54
N GLY A 406 -10.84 2.09 -29.38
CA GLY A 406 -11.68 0.88 -29.26
C GLY A 406 -10.92 -0.45 -29.22
N HIS A 407 -9.59 -0.44 -29.32
CA HIS A 407 -8.77 -1.64 -29.12
C HIS A 407 -8.54 -1.94 -27.64
N LEU A 408 -8.25 -3.20 -27.33
CA LEU A 408 -7.83 -3.57 -25.98
C LEU A 408 -6.46 -2.96 -25.65
N PRO A 409 -6.21 -2.59 -24.38
CA PRO A 409 -4.89 -2.12 -23.97
C PRO A 409 -3.80 -3.17 -24.26
N HIS A 410 -2.71 -2.73 -24.89
CA HIS A 410 -1.49 -3.51 -25.06
C HIS A 410 -0.33 -2.87 -24.28
N ALA A 411 0.71 -3.65 -23.96
CA ALA A 411 1.88 -3.21 -23.22
C ALA A 411 2.50 -1.91 -23.75
N ASP A 412 2.59 -1.80 -25.08
CA ASP A 412 3.16 -0.65 -25.77
C ASP A 412 2.20 0.53 -25.89
N SER A 413 0.91 0.40 -25.55
CA SER A 413 -0.01 1.54 -25.53
C SER A 413 -0.10 2.20 -24.14
N LEU A 414 0.34 1.50 -23.07
CA LEU A 414 0.27 2.04 -21.71
C LEU A 414 1.22 3.22 -21.46
N HIS A 415 2.31 3.36 -22.21
CA HIS A 415 3.19 4.53 -22.08
C HIS A 415 2.52 5.84 -22.55
N GLN A 416 1.50 5.73 -23.40
CA GLN A 416 0.71 6.86 -23.88
C GLN A 416 -0.23 7.41 -22.80
N LEU A 417 -0.60 6.55 -21.84
CA LEU A 417 -1.25 6.92 -20.58
C LEU A 417 -0.25 7.26 -19.47
N ARG A 418 1.05 7.39 -19.78
CA ARG A 418 2.11 7.73 -18.82
C ARG A 418 2.80 9.03 -19.17
N THR A 419 3.40 9.62 -18.15
CA THR A 419 4.21 10.83 -18.17
C THR A 419 5.54 10.69 -18.93
N GLU A 420 5.67 9.92 -20.01
CA GLU A 420 6.95 9.88 -20.76
C GLU A 420 7.15 11.14 -21.62
N ARG A 421 7.51 12.26 -20.96
CA ARG A 421 8.09 13.44 -21.61
C ARG A 421 9.61 13.44 -21.41
N PRO A 422 10.41 13.41 -22.49
CA PRO A 422 11.89 13.45 -22.42
C PRO A 422 12.45 14.66 -21.67
N GLU A 423 11.71 15.78 -21.69
CA GLU A 423 12.09 17.06 -21.07
C GLU A 423 12.02 17.05 -19.54
N LEU A 424 11.45 16.00 -18.92
CA LEU A 424 11.25 15.89 -17.46
C LEU A 424 11.85 14.61 -16.86
N ALA A 425 12.64 13.86 -17.63
CA ALA A 425 13.28 12.61 -17.19
C ALA A 425 14.18 12.78 -15.95
N HIS A 426 14.67 14.00 -15.69
CA HIS A 426 15.48 14.35 -14.52
C HIS A 426 14.66 14.59 -13.24
N LEU A 427 13.33 14.77 -13.35
CA LEU A 427 12.39 14.92 -12.23
C LEU A 427 11.60 13.63 -11.93
N GLN A 428 11.57 12.68 -12.87
CA GLN A 428 10.87 11.39 -12.73
C GLN A 428 11.47 10.40 -11.72
N ASN A 429 12.64 10.72 -11.16
CA ASN A 429 13.24 9.92 -10.08
C ASN A 429 12.40 9.90 -8.79
N GLY A 430 11.30 10.68 -8.71
CA GLY A 430 10.41 10.74 -7.54
C GLY A 430 9.05 10.04 -7.65
N VAL A 431 8.59 9.65 -8.85
CA VAL A 431 7.26 9.03 -9.06
C VAL A 431 7.38 7.52 -9.35
N ILE A 432 8.55 7.07 -9.81
CA ILE A 432 8.91 5.65 -9.97
C ILE A 432 9.77 5.20 -8.77
N THR A 433 9.43 5.60 -7.55
CA THR A 433 10.25 5.30 -6.36
C THR A 433 9.89 3.96 -5.70
N PHE A 434 9.09 3.12 -6.36
CA PHE A 434 9.01 1.70 -6.02
C PHE A 434 9.91 0.82 -6.89
N ALA A 435 10.15 1.23 -8.14
CA ALA A 435 10.96 0.46 -9.09
C ALA A 435 12.34 1.06 -9.38
N ASN A 436 12.60 2.37 -9.22
CA ASN A 436 13.87 3.01 -9.62
C ASN A 436 14.78 3.50 -8.47
N GLU A 437 14.57 3.08 -7.21
CA GLU A 437 15.64 3.15 -6.18
C GLU A 437 16.70 2.05 -6.41
N LEU A 438 17.14 1.89 -7.66
CA LEU A 438 18.03 0.87 -8.21
C LEU A 438 19.43 1.42 -8.49
N THR A 439 20.01 2.16 -7.56
CA THR A 439 21.48 2.23 -7.53
C THR A 439 22.00 0.99 -6.82
N PRO A 440 22.97 0.26 -7.40
CA PRO A 440 23.58 -0.85 -6.71
C PRO A 440 24.23 -0.33 -5.43
N VAL A 441 23.90 -0.93 -4.29
CA VAL A 441 24.83 -0.92 -3.14
C VAL A 441 25.99 -1.82 -3.55
N VAL A 442 26.88 -1.26 -4.36
CA VAL A 442 28.24 -1.75 -4.55
C VAL A 442 29.12 -0.77 -3.80
N CYS A 443 29.36 -1.11 -2.53
CA CYS A 443 30.65 -1.19 -1.86
C CYS A 443 30.42 -1.41 -0.36
#